data_AF-A0A2V2AUL4-F1
#
_entry.id   AF-A0A2V2AUL4-F1
#
_cell.length_a   1.000
_cell.length_b   1.000
_cell.length_c   1.000
_cell.angle_alpha   90.00
_cell.angle_beta   90.00
_cell.angle_gamma   90.00
#
_symmetry.space_group_name_H-M   'P 1'
#
loop_
_entity.id
_entity.type
_entity.pdbx_description
1 polymer ?
#
loop_
_entity_poly.entity_id
_entity_poly.type
_entity_poly.pdbx_seq_one_letter_code
_entity_poly.pdbx_strand_id
1 'polypeptide(L)'
;MQSALRLAARPRSVIMQPTTKCLPMDCTYCYLPFRKMNHLMPVTVAEAVATSVNPWAAHDPAFEVVWHGGEPLATGRDHLAALMSPFPGPLLLPNR
;
A
#
# COMPACT_ATOMS: atom_id res chain seq x y z
N MET A 1 -28.49 9.36 -22.59
CA MET A 1 -28.40 8.12 -21.79
C MET A 1 -26.94 7.85 -21.43
N GLN A 2 -26.50 8.22 -20.23
CA GLN A 2 -25.23 7.74 -19.67
C GLN A 2 -25.55 6.63 -18.69
N SER A 3 -25.21 5.40 -19.06
CA SER A 3 -25.44 4.20 -18.27
C SER A 3 -24.38 4.05 -17.18
N ALA A 4 -24.80 4.17 -15.92
CA ALA A 4 -24.61 3.19 -14.86
C ALA A 4 -23.23 2.52 -14.62
N LEU A 5 -22.13 3.26 -14.47
CA LEU A 5 -21.00 2.78 -13.67
C LEU A 5 -20.67 3.81 -12.58
N ARG A 6 -21.02 3.51 -11.32
CA ARG A 6 -20.64 4.31 -10.13
C ARG A 6 -19.21 4.00 -9.64
N LEU A 7 -18.52 3.06 -10.28
CA LEU A 7 -17.18 2.63 -9.94
C LEU A 7 -16.30 2.79 -11.18
N ALA A 8 -15.09 3.31 -11.01
CA ALA A 8 -14.13 3.38 -12.10
C ALA A 8 -13.68 1.96 -12.50
N ALA A 9 -13.47 1.73 -13.79
CA ALA A 9 -12.96 0.44 -14.29
C ALA A 9 -11.51 0.16 -13.86
N ARG A 10 -10.78 1.21 -13.45
CA ARG A 10 -9.44 1.13 -12.85
C ARG A 10 -9.42 2.03 -11.61
N PRO A 11 -8.97 1.55 -10.45
CA PRO A 11 -8.80 2.38 -9.28
C PRO A 11 -7.66 3.39 -9.50
N ARG A 12 -7.70 4.52 -8.80
CA ARG A 12 -6.61 5.51 -8.79
C ARG A 12 -5.60 5.26 -7.67
N SER A 13 -5.91 4.36 -6.74
CA SER A 13 -5.00 4.04 -5.65
C SER A 13 -5.22 2.63 -5.15
N VAL A 14 -4.18 2.06 -4.57
CA VAL A 14 -4.25 0.85 -3.75
C VAL A 14 -3.73 1.16 -2.36
N ILE A 15 -4.46 0.70 -1.34
CA ILE A 15 -4.05 0.84 0.06
C ILE A 15 -3.39 -0.46 0.50
N MET A 16 -2.14 -0.38 0.94
CA MET A 16 -1.32 -1.50 1.39
C MET A 16 -1.11 -1.41 2.90
N GLN A 17 -1.58 -2.42 3.65
CA GLN A 17 -1.37 -2.53 5.10
C GLN A 17 -0.18 -3.42 5.42
N PRO A 18 1.01 -2.85 5.70
CA PRO A 18 2.22 -3.65 5.85
C PRO A 18 2.29 -4.38 7.20
N THR A 19 1.57 -3.88 8.21
CA THR A 19 1.40 -4.50 9.53
C THR A 19 0.06 -4.10 10.13
N THR A 20 -0.50 -4.90 11.04
CA THR A 20 -1.59 -4.45 11.91
C THR A 20 -1.13 -3.56 13.06
N LYS A 21 0.16 -3.61 13.44
CA LYS A 21 0.66 -2.98 14.68
C LYS A 21 0.66 -1.45 14.59
N CYS A 22 -0.07 -0.75 15.45
CA CYS A 22 -0.11 0.72 15.53
C CYS A 22 0.83 1.34 16.58
N LEU A 23 1.57 0.55 17.36
CA LEU A 23 2.37 1.07 18.47
C LEU A 23 3.52 1.98 17.98
N PRO A 24 3.76 3.13 18.64
CA PRO A 24 3.27 3.50 19.98
C PRO A 24 1.90 4.19 20.04
N MET A 25 1.21 4.40 18.92
CA MET A 25 -0.09 5.07 18.90
C MET A 25 -1.22 4.14 19.38
N ASP A 26 -1.92 4.54 20.46
CA ASP A 26 -3.09 3.81 21.00
C ASP A 26 -4.38 4.63 20.89
N CYS A 27 -4.67 5.16 19.69
CA CYS A 27 -5.83 6.04 19.44
C CYS A 27 -7.15 5.41 19.92
N THR A 28 -7.98 6.13 20.67
CA THR A 28 -9.28 5.60 21.16
C THR A 28 -10.33 5.44 20.05
N TYR A 29 -10.11 6.08 18.90
CA TYR A 29 -10.99 6.10 17.73
C TYR A 29 -10.50 5.19 16.59
N CYS A 30 -9.53 4.31 16.84
CA CYS A 30 -8.96 3.47 15.80
C CYS A 30 -9.94 2.38 15.35
N TYR A 31 -10.31 2.40 14.06
CA TYR A 31 -11.18 1.38 13.48
C TYR A 31 -10.50 0.03 13.25
N LEU A 32 -9.15 -0.01 13.30
CA LEU A 32 -8.38 -1.16 12.83
C LEU A 32 -8.44 -2.30 13.87
N PRO A 33 -9.03 -3.47 13.53
CA PRO A 33 -8.97 -4.63 14.39
C PRO A 33 -7.53 -5.09 14.55
N PHE A 34 -7.23 -5.75 15.68
CA PHE A 34 -5.91 -6.35 15.92
C PHE A 34 -4.72 -5.36 15.94
N ARG A 35 -4.99 -4.06 16.13
CA ARG A 35 -3.98 -2.99 16.14
C ARG A 35 -2.84 -3.12 17.14
N LYS A 36 -2.99 -3.99 18.14
CA LYS A 36 -1.98 -4.30 19.17
C LYS A 36 -1.16 -5.56 18.84
N MET A 37 -1.49 -6.26 17.75
CA MET A 37 -0.78 -7.44 17.28
C MET A 37 0.12 -7.08 16.08
N ASN A 38 1.19 -7.85 15.89
CA ASN A 38 2.16 -7.65 14.81
C ASN A 38 1.98 -8.67 13.68
N HIS A 39 0.85 -8.60 12.97
CA HIS A 39 0.67 -9.40 11.76
C HIS A 39 1.30 -8.67 10.58
N LEU A 40 2.39 -9.22 10.06
CA LEU A 40 3.08 -8.68 8.89
C LEU A 40 2.45 -9.18 7.60
N MET A 41 2.32 -8.29 6.62
CA MET A 41 1.97 -8.67 5.26
C MET A 41 3.13 -9.51 4.67
N PRO A 42 2.88 -10.71 4.12
CA PRO A 42 3.87 -11.46 3.36
C PRO A 42 4.26 -10.73 2.07
N VAL A 43 5.53 -10.81 1.66
CA VAL A 43 6.03 -10.16 0.42
C VAL A 43 5.28 -10.66 -0.82
N THR A 44 4.86 -11.92 -0.84
CA THR A 44 4.07 -12.51 -1.93
C THR A 44 2.73 -11.81 -2.15
N VAL A 45 2.16 -11.16 -1.13
CA VAL A 45 0.96 -10.33 -1.29
C VAL A 45 1.29 -9.06 -2.09
N ALA A 46 2.41 -8.40 -1.78
CA ALA A 46 2.86 -7.22 -2.51
C ALA A 46 3.16 -7.55 -3.97
N GLU A 47 3.83 -8.68 -4.24
CA GLU A 47 4.10 -9.18 -5.60
C GLU A 47 2.82 -9.44 -6.40
N ALA A 48 1.83 -10.09 -5.77
CA ALA A 48 0.54 -10.36 -6.40
C ALA A 48 -0.22 -9.06 -6.73
N VAL A 49 -0.21 -8.08 -5.83
CA VAL A 49 -0.82 -6.76 -6.07
C VAL A 49 -0.08 -6.01 -7.19
N ALA A 50 1.25 -5.99 -7.16
CA ALA A 50 2.09 -5.32 -8.16
C ALA A 50 1.78 -5.79 -9.60
N THR A 51 1.51 -7.08 -9.78
CA THR A 51 1.10 -7.67 -11.08
C THR A 51 -0.10 -6.94 -11.69
N SER A 52 -1.06 -6.51 -10.87
CA SER A 52 -2.27 -5.81 -11.33
C SER A 52 -2.07 -4.29 -11.41
N VAL A 53 -1.39 -3.69 -10.43
CA VAL A 53 -1.36 -2.23 -10.28
C VAL A 53 -0.25 -1.55 -11.07
N ASN A 54 0.89 -2.20 -11.31
CA ASN A 54 1.99 -1.61 -12.08
C ASN A 54 1.57 -1.23 -13.51
N PRO A 55 0.78 -2.04 -14.23
CA PRO A 55 0.17 -1.62 -15.49
C PRO A 55 -0.71 -0.38 -15.33
N TRP A 56 -1.52 -0.27 -14.28
CA TRP A 56 -2.37 0.92 -14.09
C TRP A 56 -1.55 2.18 -13.83
N ALA A 57 -0.51 2.07 -13.00
CA ALA A 57 0.42 3.17 -12.71
C ALA A 57 1.22 3.62 -13.93
N ALA A 58 1.57 2.70 -14.83
CA ALA A 58 2.22 3.05 -16.11
C ALA A 58 1.29 3.84 -17.05
N HIS A 59 -0.03 3.70 -16.94
CA HIS A 59 -1.01 4.40 -17.78
C HIS A 59 -1.51 5.71 -17.16
N ASP A 60 -1.58 5.82 -15.84
CA ASP A 60 -2.01 7.02 -15.12
C ASP A 60 -0.93 7.42 -14.10
N PRO A 61 -0.19 8.52 -14.34
CA PRO A 61 0.84 9.00 -13.41
C PRO A 61 0.27 9.47 -12.07
N ALA A 62 -1.06 9.62 -11.95
CA ALA A 62 -1.73 9.93 -10.70
C ALA A 62 -2.16 8.68 -9.92
N PHE A 63 -1.78 7.47 -10.36
CA PHE A 63 -2.02 6.26 -9.58
C PHE A 63 -1.10 6.20 -8.36
N GLU A 64 -1.65 5.88 -7.18
CA GLU A 64 -0.89 5.85 -5.93
C GLU A 64 -0.89 4.48 -5.24
N VAL A 65 0.29 4.03 -4.81
CA VAL A 65 0.42 2.94 -3.83
C VAL A 65 0.59 3.56 -2.46
N VAL A 66 -0.44 3.47 -1.62
CA VAL A 66 -0.49 4.15 -0.32
C VAL A 66 -0.24 3.13 0.79
N TRP A 67 0.82 3.33 1.57
CA TRP A 67 1.15 2.50 2.73
C TRP A 67 0.41 3.02 3.96
N HIS A 68 -0.62 2.29 4.41
CA HIS A 68 -1.51 2.72 5.50
C HIS A 68 -2.11 1.51 6.23
N GLY A 69 -2.59 1.72 7.45
CA GLY A 69 -3.06 0.66 8.33
C GLY A 69 -1.91 0.11 9.17
N GLY A 70 -2.14 -0.02 10.48
CA GLY A 70 -1.04 -0.11 11.44
C GLY A 70 -0.30 1.23 11.54
N GLU A 71 0.88 1.19 12.14
CA GLU A 71 1.95 2.16 11.99
C GLU A 71 2.91 1.57 10.96
N PRO A 72 2.93 2.06 9.70
CA PRO A 72 3.74 1.45 8.64
C PRO A 72 5.22 1.29 8.99
N LEU A 73 5.81 2.20 9.77
CA LEU A 73 7.21 2.09 10.17
C LEU A 73 7.43 0.98 11.22
N ALA A 74 6.38 0.51 11.90
CA ALA A 74 6.46 -0.62 12.83
C ALA A 74 6.65 -1.97 12.12
N THR A 75 6.48 -2.02 10.80
CA THR A 75 6.86 -3.16 9.95
C THR A 75 8.36 -3.43 10.00
N GLY A 76 9.18 -2.41 10.28
CA GLY A 76 10.63 -2.48 10.23
C GLY A 76 11.17 -2.17 8.83
N ARG A 77 12.34 -1.55 8.78
CA ARG A 77 12.94 -0.99 7.54
C ARG A 77 13.04 -2.02 6.42
N ASP A 78 13.65 -3.17 6.72
CA ASP A 78 14.01 -4.13 5.68
C ASP A 78 12.78 -4.86 5.12
N HIS A 79 11.81 -5.21 5.99
CA HIS A 79 10.56 -5.82 5.53
C HIS A 79 9.69 -4.83 4.78
N LEU A 80 9.61 -3.57 5.23
CA LEU A 80 8.90 -2.53 4.49
C LEU A 80 9.54 -2.26 3.12
N ALA A 81 10.87 -2.24 3.03
CA ALA A 81 11.58 -2.11 1.77
C ALA A 81 11.31 -3.31 0.84
N ALA A 82 11.27 -4.53 1.37
CA ALA A 82 10.91 -5.73 0.60
C ALA A 82 9.47 -5.66 0.07
N LEU A 83 8.53 -5.13 0.86
CA LEU A 83 7.15 -4.89 0.42
C LEU A 83 7.04 -3.81 -0.65
N MET A 84 7.90 -2.78 -0.60
CA MET A 84 7.91 -1.70 -1.59
C MET A 84 8.58 -2.09 -2.92
N SER A 85 9.56 -2.99 -2.88
CA SER A 85 10.37 -3.40 -4.03
C SER A 85 9.59 -3.77 -5.31
N PRO A 86 8.43 -4.48 -5.24
CA PRO A 86 7.65 -4.83 -6.43
C PRO A 86 7.00 -3.63 -7.15
N PHE A 87 6.93 -2.46 -6.51
CA PHE A 87 6.33 -1.25 -7.05
C PHE A 87 7.44 -0.29 -7.49
N PRO A 88 7.75 -0.21 -8.79
CA PRO A 88 8.77 0.72 -9.27
C PRO A 88 8.29 2.15 -8.96
N GLY A 89 9.06 2.86 -8.13
CA GLY A 89 8.86 4.30 -7.94
C GLY A 89 9.11 5.06 -9.25
N PRO A 90 8.76 6.36 -9.31
CA PRO A 90 9.32 7.21 -10.36
C PRO A 90 10.83 7.01 -10.34
N LEU A 91 11.43 6.73 -11.49
CA LEU A 91 12.89 6.60 -11.64
C LEU A 91 13.52 7.72 -10.82
N LEU A 92 14.11 7.37 -9.67
CA LEU A 92 14.97 8.30 -8.97
C LEU A 92 16.05 8.61 -9.99
N LEU A 93 16.02 9.83 -10.52
CA LEU A 93 17.12 10.35 -11.32
C LEU A 93 18.39 10.03 -10.52
N PRO A 94 19.39 9.36 -11.13
CA PRO A 94 20.61 9.01 -10.42
C PRO A 94 21.24 10.30 -9.89
N ASN A 95 21.62 10.27 -8.60
CA ASN A 95 22.25 11.31 -7.77
C ASN A 95 21.32 12.16 -6.88
N ARG A 96 21.16 11.70 -5.64
CA ARG A 96 21.55 12.49 -4.46
C ARG A 96 22.31 11.62 -3.48
#